data_AF-A0A1V1W076-F1
#
_entry.id   AF-A0A1V1W076-F1
#
_cell.length_a   1.000
_cell.length_b   1.000
_cell.length_c   1.000
_cell.angle_alpha   90.00
_cell.angle_beta   90.00
_cell.angle_gamma   90.00
#
_symmetry.space_group_name_H-M   'P 1'
#
loop_
_entity.id
_entity.type
_entity.pdbx_description
1 polymer ?
#
loop_
_entity_poly.entity_id
_entity_poly.type
_entity_poly.pdbx_seq_one_letter_code
_entity_poly.pdbx_strand_id
1 'polypeptide(L)'
;MRHLTTRRATGGLAALLVGALLPLLPGAAPALAADPCLSEAQPTDPLLGLPTGPGCDDTVPPTTSILTSRPAVVGGWIRTTSIAIDFQGEHPDADADPIAYECQFYDSPAAPTSWSPCTSPVRYDDLDERGATPYTFRVRAVDATDDAHDLTTDPFFPADADLPDYDQTPAELVFRADATTPSTFGFLRTTYYDQDQQATPMVTATSVQVTLQSDEGDDQQPARYRCRLDGRAVACADGLATLRGLKPGPQRFTAAAVDPAGNVDPTPYVQSFFVPRNLTAGDVVRSSKADWRRVRLSSAFAGDYLQSSTYGATAAFPVRNVREIRLLAPAGPRLGRVQVRIGHAAWTTVNLASAKAEALHVYQLRDQFSPLRSGLLQVRVASRGKLVRVDAVSAR
;
A
#
# COMPACT_ATOMS: atom_id res chain seq x y z
N MET A 1 45.72 -3.31 35.93
CA MET A 1 47.04 -3.32 35.27
C MET A 1 46.92 -2.62 33.94
N ARG A 2 47.69 -1.52 33.76
CA ARG A 2 48.10 -0.86 32.50
C ARG A 2 46.99 -0.38 31.55
N HIS A 3 46.93 0.84 31.01
CA HIS A 3 47.60 2.14 31.16
C HIS A 3 46.66 3.11 30.38
N LEU A 4 46.04 4.09 31.04
CA LEU A 4 46.18 5.54 30.77
C LEU A 4 47.04 5.90 29.53
N THR A 5 46.49 6.64 28.56
CA THR A 5 46.82 8.06 28.36
C THR A 5 45.94 8.80 27.34
N THR A 6 45.54 9.98 27.77
CA THR A 6 45.00 11.14 27.06
C THR A 6 45.99 11.76 26.05
N ARG A 7 45.47 12.47 25.03
CA ARG A 7 46.01 13.77 24.62
C ARG A 7 45.04 14.60 23.76
N ARG A 8 44.77 15.82 24.24
CA ARG A 8 44.34 17.01 23.50
C ARG A 8 45.57 17.70 22.88
N ALA A 9 45.40 18.36 21.74
CA ALA A 9 46.04 19.63 21.32
C ALA A 9 45.56 19.94 19.87
N THR A 10 44.76 20.97 19.60
CA THR A 10 45.07 22.41 19.38
C THR A 10 46.07 22.72 18.26
N GLY A 11 45.59 23.46 17.26
CA GLY A 11 46.33 24.56 16.62
C GLY A 11 46.81 24.34 15.19
N GLY A 12 46.38 25.20 14.26
CA GLY A 12 47.04 25.36 12.95
C GLY A 12 46.15 26.01 11.88
N LEU A 13 46.11 27.35 11.86
CA LEU A 13 45.71 28.12 10.67
C LEU A 13 46.67 27.80 9.50
N ALA A 14 46.13 27.56 8.31
CA ALA A 14 46.82 27.79 7.05
C ALA A 14 45.82 28.35 6.04
N ALA A 15 45.98 29.63 5.74
CA ALA A 15 45.32 30.29 4.63
C ALA A 15 45.98 29.85 3.31
N LEU A 16 45.17 29.41 2.35
CA LEU A 16 45.57 29.29 0.95
C LEU A 16 44.43 29.81 0.07
N LEU A 17 44.65 31.02 -0.43
CA LEU A 17 43.97 31.62 -1.58
C LEU A 17 44.35 30.84 -2.85
N VAL A 18 43.40 30.24 -3.56
CA VAL A 18 43.45 30.09 -5.03
C VAL A 18 42.03 29.95 -5.59
N GLY A 19 41.66 30.85 -6.51
CA GLY A 19 40.83 30.57 -7.70
C GLY A 19 39.33 30.42 -7.51
N ALA A 20 38.59 31.51 -7.73
CA ALA A 20 37.18 31.42 -8.11
C ALA A 20 37.07 30.69 -9.47
N LEU A 21 36.53 29.47 -9.46
CA LEU A 21 36.02 28.83 -10.68
C LEU A 21 34.62 29.42 -10.96
N LEU A 22 34.52 30.19 -12.04
CA LEU A 22 33.26 30.54 -12.68
C LEU A 22 32.50 29.26 -13.05
N PRO A 23 31.16 29.20 -12.91
CA PRO A 23 30.38 28.17 -13.58
C PRO A 23 30.45 28.43 -15.08
N LEU A 24 31.06 27.49 -15.81
CA LEU A 24 30.94 27.40 -17.26
C LEU A 24 29.44 27.28 -17.59
N LEU A 25 28.95 28.28 -18.34
CA LEU A 25 27.68 28.20 -19.06
C LEU A 25 27.63 26.90 -19.87
N PRO A 26 26.45 26.28 -20.07
CA PRO A 26 26.33 25.24 -21.08
C PRO A 26 26.76 25.86 -22.40
N GLY A 27 27.76 25.26 -23.05
CA GLY A 27 28.14 25.64 -24.40
C GLY A 27 26.87 25.60 -25.24
N ALA A 28 26.51 26.73 -25.84
CA ALA A 28 25.58 26.72 -26.95
C ALA A 28 26.09 25.67 -27.94
N ALA A 29 25.23 24.73 -28.31
CA ALA A 29 25.51 23.85 -29.44
C ALA A 29 26.01 24.72 -30.59
N PRO A 30 27.04 24.29 -31.35
CA PRO A 30 27.39 25.00 -32.57
C PRO A 30 26.09 25.12 -33.38
N ALA A 31 25.72 26.34 -33.77
CA ALA A 31 24.71 26.51 -34.78
C ALA A 31 25.20 25.69 -35.98
N LEU A 32 24.55 24.55 -36.24
CA LEU A 32 24.77 23.80 -37.46
C LEU A 32 24.62 24.84 -38.58
N ALA A 33 25.59 24.87 -39.50
CA ALA A 33 25.34 25.58 -40.74
C ALA A 33 24.00 25.05 -41.27
N ALA A 34 23.04 25.94 -41.56
CA ALA A 34 21.76 25.51 -42.11
C ALA A 34 22.05 24.57 -43.28
N ASP A 35 21.53 23.35 -43.22
CA ASP A 35 21.64 22.43 -44.35
C ASP A 35 20.98 23.15 -45.54
N PRO A 36 21.71 23.37 -46.66
CA PRO A 36 21.09 23.94 -47.84
C PRO A 36 20.12 22.97 -48.51
N CYS A 37 20.17 21.68 -48.15
CA CYS A 37 19.21 20.67 -48.54
C CYS A 37 18.17 20.48 -47.42
N LEU A 38 16.90 20.43 -47.79
CA LEU A 38 15.78 20.21 -46.86
C LEU A 38 14.81 19.15 -47.41
N SER A 39 15.21 18.46 -48.49
CA SER A 39 14.40 17.47 -49.21
C SER A 39 15.25 16.84 -50.31
N GLU A 40 15.22 15.51 -50.41
CA GLU A 40 15.88 14.73 -51.45
C GLU A 40 15.12 14.70 -52.78
N ALA A 41 13.96 15.37 -52.84
CA ALA A 41 13.14 15.46 -54.03
C ALA A 41 13.95 15.96 -55.24
N GLN A 42 14.14 15.07 -56.24
CA GLN A 42 14.94 15.39 -57.42
C GLN A 42 14.38 16.63 -58.15
N PRO A 43 15.23 17.63 -58.43
CA PRO A 43 14.78 18.84 -59.12
C PRO A 43 14.39 18.49 -60.56
N THR A 44 13.13 18.66 -60.91
CA THR A 44 12.59 18.33 -62.24
C THR A 44 12.19 19.56 -63.04
N ASP A 45 12.28 19.45 -64.37
CA ASP A 45 11.80 20.49 -65.29
C ASP A 45 10.27 20.58 -65.23
N PRO A 46 9.68 21.79 -65.08
CA PRO A 46 8.24 21.96 -64.91
C PRO A 46 7.39 21.60 -66.14
N LEU A 47 7.99 21.47 -67.33
CA LEU A 47 7.28 21.14 -68.57
C LEU A 47 7.33 19.64 -68.89
N LEU A 48 8.46 18.98 -68.62
CA LEU A 48 8.71 17.60 -69.04
C LEU A 48 8.90 16.61 -67.87
N GLY A 49 9.01 17.10 -66.63
CA GLY A 49 9.22 16.27 -65.44
C GLY A 49 10.56 15.52 -65.46
N LEU A 50 11.52 15.98 -66.26
CA LEU A 50 12.84 15.34 -66.39
C LEU A 50 13.80 15.88 -65.33
N PRO A 51 14.68 15.06 -64.75
CA PRO A 51 15.70 15.51 -63.81
C PRO A 51 16.59 16.60 -64.41
N THR A 52 16.79 17.69 -63.68
CA THR A 52 17.55 18.88 -64.14
C THR A 52 18.92 19.03 -63.48
N GLY A 53 19.20 18.24 -62.45
CA GLY A 53 20.47 18.21 -61.73
C GLY A 53 20.49 17.09 -60.68
N PRO A 54 21.63 16.91 -59.98
CA PRO A 54 21.71 15.96 -58.87
C PRO A 54 20.76 16.39 -57.74
N GLY A 55 20.16 15.41 -57.06
CA GLY A 55 19.55 15.62 -55.75
C GLY A 55 20.58 16.03 -54.71
N CYS A 56 20.09 16.51 -53.58
CA CYS A 56 20.88 16.71 -52.38
C CYS A 56 20.36 15.76 -51.29
N ASP A 57 21.26 15.30 -50.42
CA ASP A 57 20.98 14.45 -49.26
C ASP A 57 20.64 15.38 -48.08
N ASP A 58 19.43 15.25 -47.51
CA ASP A 58 19.07 15.96 -46.28
C ASP A 58 19.71 15.25 -45.08
N THR A 59 20.68 15.93 -44.47
CA THR A 59 21.48 15.31 -43.41
C THR A 59 20.85 15.41 -42.02
N VAL A 60 19.69 16.06 -41.87
CA VAL A 60 19.02 16.34 -40.60
C VAL A 60 17.74 15.50 -40.47
N PRO A 61 17.83 14.27 -39.92
CA PRO A 61 16.66 13.42 -39.79
C PRO A 61 15.63 13.99 -38.79
N PRO A 62 14.35 13.62 -38.92
CA PRO A 62 13.31 14.02 -37.99
C PRO A 62 13.55 13.45 -36.59
N THR A 63 12.94 14.08 -35.59
CA THR A 63 12.98 13.62 -34.18
C THR A 63 11.61 13.18 -33.70
N THR A 64 11.56 12.23 -32.76
CA THR A 64 10.30 11.65 -32.26
C THR A 64 10.15 11.81 -30.76
N SER A 65 8.93 12.10 -30.31
CA SER A 65 8.59 12.13 -28.89
C SER A 65 7.26 11.44 -28.59
N ILE A 66 7.22 10.67 -27.49
CA ILE A 66 5.98 10.11 -26.95
C ILE A 66 5.34 11.16 -26.04
N LEU A 67 4.10 11.55 -26.36
CA LEU A 67 3.37 12.60 -25.65
C LEU A 67 2.62 12.05 -24.44
N THR A 68 1.69 11.13 -24.68
CA THR A 68 0.85 10.55 -23.63
C THR A 68 0.49 9.11 -23.91
N SER A 69 0.23 8.33 -22.85
CA SER A 69 -0.41 7.03 -22.95
C SER A 69 -1.75 7.03 -22.22
N ARG A 70 -2.70 6.26 -22.74
CA ARG A 70 -4.06 6.13 -22.20
C ARG A 70 -4.41 4.64 -22.07
N PRO A 71 -4.51 4.10 -20.85
CA PRO A 71 -4.27 4.78 -19.57
C PRO A 71 -2.79 5.15 -19.38
N ALA A 72 -2.54 6.09 -18.46
CA ALA A 72 -1.19 6.48 -18.11
C ALA A 72 -0.45 5.33 -17.42
N VAL A 73 0.80 5.11 -17.83
CA VAL A 73 1.70 4.15 -17.19
C VAL A 73 2.17 4.71 -15.85
N VAL A 74 1.88 4.01 -14.75
CA VAL A 74 2.27 4.42 -13.39
C VAL A 74 3.09 3.30 -12.76
N GLY A 75 4.32 3.61 -12.35
CA GLY A 75 5.22 2.62 -11.76
C GLY A 75 5.56 1.45 -12.70
N GLY A 76 5.47 1.66 -14.02
CA GLY A 76 5.69 0.62 -15.03
C GLY A 76 4.47 -0.25 -15.34
N TRP A 77 3.27 0.11 -14.89
CA TRP A 77 2.06 -0.69 -15.06
C TRP A 77 0.89 0.13 -15.64
N ILE A 78 0.01 -0.57 -16.35
CA ILE A 78 -1.36 -0.14 -16.66
C ILE A 78 -2.36 -1.10 -16.01
N ARG A 79 -3.54 -0.57 -15.65
CA ARG A 79 -4.63 -1.30 -14.99
C ARG A 79 -5.71 -1.81 -15.95
N THR A 80 -5.32 -2.00 -17.20
CA THR A 80 -6.16 -2.40 -18.33
C THR A 80 -5.36 -3.37 -19.19
N THR A 81 -6.07 -4.10 -20.05
CA THR A 81 -5.46 -4.96 -21.10
C THR A 81 -5.35 -4.23 -22.44
N SER A 82 -5.48 -2.90 -22.44
CA SER A 82 -5.32 -2.08 -23.64
C SER A 82 -4.68 -0.75 -23.33
N ILE A 83 -3.96 -0.21 -24.31
CA ILE A 83 -3.28 1.08 -24.25
C ILE A 83 -3.37 1.80 -25.59
N ALA A 84 -3.57 3.11 -25.55
CA ALA A 84 -3.38 4.00 -26.68
C ALA A 84 -2.15 4.88 -26.41
N ILE A 85 -1.29 5.06 -27.40
CA ILE A 85 -0.05 5.84 -27.27
C ILE A 85 -0.10 6.96 -28.30
N ASP A 86 -0.09 8.20 -27.81
CA ASP A 86 0.02 9.42 -28.60
C ASP A 86 1.51 9.80 -28.70
N PHE A 87 1.99 10.02 -29.91
CA PHE A 87 3.35 10.46 -30.22
C PHE A 87 3.34 11.48 -31.36
N GLN A 88 4.44 12.21 -31.51
CA GLN A 88 4.63 13.19 -32.58
C GLN A 88 6.08 13.20 -33.06
N GLY A 89 6.27 13.54 -34.33
CA GLY A 89 7.55 13.85 -34.94
C GLY A 89 7.70 15.35 -35.17
N GLU A 90 8.93 15.85 -35.15
CA GLU A 90 9.28 17.23 -35.46
C GLU A 90 10.58 17.28 -36.26
N HIS A 91 10.60 18.13 -37.27
CA HIS A 91 11.79 18.50 -38.05
C HIS A 91 12.65 19.47 -37.23
N PRO A 92 13.94 19.15 -36.96
CA PRO A 92 14.83 20.02 -36.19
C PRO A 92 15.22 21.33 -36.90
N ASP A 93 14.95 21.44 -38.20
CA ASP A 93 15.37 22.54 -39.05
C ASP A 93 14.20 23.13 -39.87
N ALA A 94 14.45 23.59 -41.10
CA ALA A 94 13.46 24.30 -41.92
C ALA A 94 12.68 23.39 -42.87
N ASP A 95 12.90 22.07 -42.80
CA ASP A 95 12.15 21.10 -43.57
C ASP A 95 10.66 21.15 -43.19
N ALA A 96 9.80 20.94 -44.19
CA ALA A 96 8.35 20.93 -44.11
C ALA A 96 7.74 19.66 -44.75
N ASP A 97 8.55 18.66 -45.08
CA ASP A 97 8.10 17.43 -45.72
C ASP A 97 7.26 16.55 -44.78
N PRO A 98 6.41 15.65 -45.32
CA PRO A 98 5.48 14.87 -44.51
C PRO A 98 6.20 13.80 -43.68
N ILE A 99 6.10 13.91 -42.36
CA ILE A 99 6.62 12.89 -41.44
C ILE A 99 5.70 11.63 -41.41
N ALA A 100 6.27 10.49 -41.76
CA ALA A 100 5.72 9.16 -41.49
C ALA A 100 6.25 8.58 -40.17
N TYR A 101 5.67 7.48 -39.71
CA TYR A 101 6.08 6.82 -38.47
C TYR A 101 6.20 5.33 -38.63
N GLU A 102 7.22 4.80 -37.97
CA GLU A 102 7.47 3.39 -37.86
C GLU A 102 7.51 2.96 -36.39
N CYS A 103 6.81 1.87 -36.08
CA CYS A 103 6.66 1.36 -34.73
C CYS A 103 7.16 -0.07 -34.59
N GLN A 104 7.65 -0.39 -33.39
CA GLN A 104 7.89 -1.74 -32.91
C GLN A 104 7.13 -1.94 -31.60
N PHE A 105 6.48 -3.09 -31.47
CA PHE A 105 5.82 -3.49 -30.23
C PHE A 105 6.10 -4.96 -29.94
N TYR A 106 6.65 -5.24 -28.77
CA TYR A 106 7.12 -6.58 -28.41
C TYR A 106 7.17 -6.76 -26.89
N ASP A 107 7.15 -8.01 -26.46
CA ASP A 107 7.28 -8.49 -25.09
C ASP A 107 8.43 -9.50 -24.95
N SER A 108 9.42 -9.39 -25.82
CA SER A 108 10.65 -10.18 -25.81
C SER A 108 11.83 -9.39 -25.20
N PRO A 109 12.85 -10.06 -24.65
CA PRO A 109 14.04 -9.40 -24.12
C PRO A 109 14.85 -8.61 -25.15
N ALA A 110 14.68 -8.93 -26.44
CA ALA A 110 15.36 -8.28 -27.55
C ALA A 110 14.34 -7.67 -28.50
N ALA A 111 14.66 -6.48 -29.01
CA ALA A 111 13.86 -5.80 -30.02
C ALA A 111 13.83 -6.59 -31.33
N PRO A 112 12.69 -6.62 -32.03
CA PRO A 112 12.63 -7.06 -33.42
C PRO A 112 13.57 -6.23 -34.30
N THR A 113 14.05 -6.82 -35.40
CA THR A 113 14.85 -6.08 -36.40
C THR A 113 13.99 -5.34 -37.41
N SER A 114 12.74 -5.77 -37.60
CA SER A 114 11.79 -5.16 -38.54
C SER A 114 10.99 -4.05 -37.87
N TRP A 115 10.73 -2.98 -38.62
CA TRP A 115 9.80 -1.92 -38.27
C TRP A 115 8.50 -2.07 -39.05
N SER A 116 7.41 -1.48 -38.57
CA SER A 116 6.11 -1.50 -39.26
C SER A 116 5.47 -0.11 -39.25
N PRO A 117 4.83 0.31 -40.35
CA PRO A 117 4.22 1.64 -40.43
C PRO A 117 3.09 1.76 -39.41
N CYS A 118 2.99 2.93 -38.77
CA CYS A 118 1.98 3.22 -37.76
C CYS A 118 1.50 4.67 -37.83
N THR A 119 0.40 4.97 -37.12
CA THR A 119 -0.17 6.31 -37.03
C THR A 119 -0.43 6.66 -35.56
N SER A 120 -0.39 7.96 -35.26
CA SER A 120 -0.67 8.48 -33.92
C SER A 120 -2.15 8.88 -33.79
N PRO A 121 -2.87 8.42 -32.76
CA PRO A 121 -2.45 7.47 -31.74
C PRO A 121 -2.53 6.01 -32.22
N VAL A 122 -1.53 5.20 -31.82
CA VAL A 122 -1.56 3.75 -32.02
C VAL A 122 -2.27 3.08 -30.84
N ARG A 123 -2.99 1.99 -31.09
CA ARG A 123 -3.70 1.21 -30.07
C ARG A 123 -3.24 -0.24 -30.06
N TYR A 124 -3.05 -0.76 -28.86
CA TYR A 124 -2.81 -2.17 -28.60
C TYR A 124 -3.88 -2.66 -27.62
N ASP A 125 -4.56 -3.73 -27.99
CA ASP A 125 -5.63 -4.39 -27.23
C ASP A 125 -5.20 -5.83 -26.90
N ASP A 126 -6.00 -6.50 -26.06
CA ASP A 126 -5.79 -7.90 -25.67
C ASP A 126 -4.37 -8.21 -25.15
N LEU A 127 -3.79 -7.27 -24.40
CA LEU A 127 -2.48 -7.41 -23.79
C LEU A 127 -2.50 -8.50 -22.71
N ASP A 128 -1.46 -9.33 -22.69
CA ASP A 128 -1.30 -10.38 -21.69
C ASP A 128 -1.10 -9.78 -20.30
N GLU A 129 -1.86 -10.30 -19.35
CA GLU A 129 -1.78 -9.87 -17.96
C GLU A 129 -0.62 -10.55 -17.23
N ARG A 130 0.07 -9.78 -16.39
CA ARG A 130 1.10 -10.30 -15.46
C ARG A 130 2.22 -11.08 -16.16
N GLY A 131 2.46 -10.81 -17.44
CA GLY A 131 3.56 -11.39 -18.21
C GLY A 131 4.90 -11.15 -17.51
N ALA A 132 5.81 -12.12 -17.57
CA ALA A 132 7.12 -12.01 -16.91
C ALA A 132 8.04 -10.99 -17.60
N THR A 133 7.88 -10.78 -18.91
CA THR A 133 8.59 -9.76 -19.70
C THR A 133 7.69 -8.54 -19.89
N PRO A 134 8.20 -7.30 -19.75
CA PRO A 134 7.39 -6.12 -20.02
C PRO A 134 7.20 -5.91 -21.53
N TYR A 135 6.09 -5.27 -21.89
CA TYR A 135 5.89 -4.72 -23.23
C TYR A 135 6.81 -3.52 -23.44
N THR A 136 7.41 -3.46 -24.62
CA THR A 136 8.21 -2.33 -25.08
C THR A 136 7.63 -1.83 -26.39
N PHE A 137 7.27 -0.55 -26.40
CA PHE A 137 6.86 0.19 -27.58
C PHE A 137 7.99 1.13 -27.98
N ARG A 138 8.42 1.06 -29.24
CA ARG A 138 9.38 1.99 -29.84
C ARG A 138 8.75 2.63 -31.06
N VAL A 139 8.98 3.92 -31.25
CA VAL A 139 8.54 4.67 -32.42
C VAL A 139 9.64 5.58 -32.92
N ARG A 140 9.78 5.65 -34.24
CA ARG A 140 10.64 6.61 -34.94
C ARG A 140 9.84 7.34 -36.03
N ALA A 141 10.12 8.61 -36.18
CA ALA A 141 9.73 9.43 -37.30
C ALA A 141 10.62 9.09 -38.51
N VAL A 142 10.04 9.17 -39.69
CA VAL A 142 10.69 8.97 -40.98
C VAL A 142 10.26 10.13 -41.86
N ASP A 143 11.20 10.80 -42.51
CA ASP A 143 10.84 11.73 -43.58
C ASP A 143 10.39 10.89 -44.77
N ALA A 144 9.10 10.99 -45.12
CA ALA A 144 8.52 10.13 -46.13
C ALA A 144 8.87 10.55 -47.57
N THR A 145 9.24 11.81 -47.77
CA THR A 145 9.66 12.30 -49.08
C THR A 145 11.08 11.86 -49.37
N ASP A 146 11.94 11.93 -48.35
CA ASP A 146 13.36 11.63 -48.48
C ASP A 146 13.59 10.13 -48.54
N ASP A 147 13.01 9.34 -47.62
CA ASP A 147 13.12 7.86 -47.61
C ASP A 147 12.59 7.19 -48.90
N ALA A 148 11.82 7.91 -49.72
CA ALA A 148 11.34 7.42 -51.02
C ALA A 148 12.41 7.46 -52.13
N HIS A 149 13.51 8.17 -51.90
CA HIS A 149 14.63 8.31 -52.82
C HIS A 149 15.87 7.65 -52.20
N ASP A 150 16.65 6.97 -53.03
CA ASP A 150 17.98 6.48 -52.64
C ASP A 150 18.94 7.12 -53.63
N LEU A 151 19.65 8.15 -53.17
CA LEU A 151 20.50 8.96 -54.03
C LEU A 151 21.69 8.16 -54.56
N THR A 152 22.09 7.07 -53.89
CA THR A 152 23.21 6.22 -54.36
C THR A 152 22.81 5.35 -55.56
N THR A 153 21.51 5.13 -55.77
CA THR A 153 20.98 4.34 -56.88
C THR A 153 20.35 5.18 -57.99
N ASP A 154 20.42 6.51 -57.91
CA ASP A 154 19.88 7.40 -58.94
C ASP A 154 20.49 7.08 -60.34
N PRO A 155 19.65 6.92 -61.38
CA PRO A 155 20.11 6.48 -62.69
C PRO A 155 20.85 7.56 -63.51
N PHE A 156 20.74 8.84 -63.14
CA PHE A 156 21.34 9.97 -63.85
C PHE A 156 22.48 10.62 -63.06
N PHE A 157 22.35 10.69 -61.74
CA PHE A 157 23.22 11.43 -60.83
C PHE A 157 23.41 10.70 -59.49
N PRO A 158 24.07 9.52 -59.46
CA PRO A 158 24.28 8.78 -58.22
C PRO A 158 25.20 9.56 -57.27
N ALA A 159 24.79 9.67 -56.00
CA ALA A 159 25.59 10.21 -54.91
C ALA A 159 26.54 9.16 -54.30
N ASP A 160 27.56 9.61 -53.58
CA ASP A 160 28.54 8.74 -52.91
C ASP A 160 27.98 8.10 -51.62
N ALA A 161 26.96 8.72 -51.03
CA ALA A 161 26.29 8.30 -49.80
C ALA A 161 24.84 8.80 -49.78
N ASP A 162 24.06 8.19 -48.91
CA ASP A 162 22.63 8.42 -48.65
C ASP A 162 22.48 8.25 -47.13
N LEU A 163 22.27 9.34 -46.40
CA LEU A 163 22.13 9.27 -44.94
C LEU A 163 20.72 8.78 -44.57
N PRO A 164 20.53 8.22 -43.36
CA PRO A 164 19.21 7.70 -43.01
C PRO A 164 18.20 8.80 -42.69
N ASP A 165 17.07 8.80 -43.39
CA ASP A 165 15.97 9.80 -43.26
C ASP A 165 15.02 9.52 -42.10
N TYR A 166 15.49 8.77 -41.10
CA TYR A 166 14.70 8.37 -39.95
C TYR A 166 15.40 8.66 -38.63
N ASP A 167 14.59 8.88 -37.60
CA ASP A 167 15.06 9.16 -36.25
C ASP A 167 15.94 8.01 -35.73
N GLN A 168 17.22 8.32 -35.51
CA GLN A 168 18.23 7.41 -34.97
C GLN A 168 18.07 7.15 -33.46
N THR A 169 17.22 7.94 -32.79
CA THR A 169 16.94 7.90 -31.36
C THR A 169 15.46 7.64 -31.09
N PRO A 170 14.94 6.46 -31.47
CA PRO A 170 13.51 6.15 -31.33
C PRO A 170 13.03 6.34 -29.90
N ALA A 171 11.89 6.99 -29.74
CA ALA A 171 11.24 7.16 -28.46
C ALA A 171 10.71 5.80 -27.96
N GLU A 172 10.91 5.52 -26.67
CA GLU A 172 10.60 4.23 -26.07
C GLU A 172 9.65 4.35 -24.86
N LEU A 173 8.69 3.44 -24.76
CA LEU A 173 7.81 3.26 -23.61
C LEU A 173 7.81 1.79 -23.18
N VAL A 174 8.12 1.54 -21.90
CA VAL A 174 8.13 0.20 -21.30
C VAL A 174 7.06 0.10 -20.22
N PHE A 175 6.22 -0.93 -20.27
CA PHE A 175 5.16 -1.15 -19.29
C PHE A 175 4.70 -2.62 -19.22
N ARG A 176 3.90 -2.93 -18.21
CA ARG A 176 3.18 -4.21 -18.07
C ARG A 176 1.69 -3.96 -17.91
N ALA A 177 0.88 -4.93 -18.33
CA ALA A 177 -0.56 -4.90 -18.14
C ALA A 177 -0.98 -5.80 -16.97
N ASP A 178 -1.87 -5.30 -16.11
CA ASP A 178 -2.54 -6.08 -15.08
C ASP A 178 -3.86 -5.39 -14.70
N ALA A 179 -4.99 -5.90 -15.20
CA ALA A 179 -6.31 -5.41 -14.82
C ALA A 179 -6.96 -6.30 -13.73
N THR A 180 -6.32 -7.42 -13.38
CA THR A 180 -6.85 -8.37 -12.41
C THR A 180 -6.66 -7.84 -10.99
N THR A 181 -7.77 -7.58 -10.30
CA THR A 181 -7.76 -7.17 -8.89
C THR A 181 -7.32 -8.32 -7.98
N PRO A 182 -6.53 -8.04 -6.93
CA PRO A 182 -6.15 -9.06 -5.95
C PRO A 182 -7.33 -9.43 -5.03
N SER A 183 -7.23 -10.57 -4.36
CA SER A 183 -8.11 -11.05 -3.31
C SER A 183 -7.42 -11.01 -1.95
N THR A 184 -8.14 -10.58 -0.91
CA THR A 184 -7.64 -10.56 0.48
C THR A 184 -8.29 -11.64 1.31
N PHE A 185 -7.45 -12.39 2.03
CA PHE A 185 -7.85 -13.39 3.00
C PHE A 185 -7.26 -13.06 4.37
N GLY A 186 -7.89 -13.57 5.41
CA GLY A 186 -7.34 -13.41 6.75
C GLY A 186 -8.14 -14.09 7.83
N PHE A 187 -7.57 -14.09 9.03
CA PHE A 187 -8.24 -14.59 10.22
C PHE A 187 -7.76 -13.87 11.47
N LEU A 188 -8.69 -13.64 12.40
CA LEU A 188 -8.40 -13.12 13.72
C LEU A 188 -7.75 -14.20 14.58
N ARG A 189 -6.60 -13.89 15.18
CA ARG A 189 -5.98 -14.76 16.19
C ARG A 189 -6.46 -14.34 17.57
N THR A 190 -7.37 -15.14 18.12
CA THR A 190 -7.79 -15.04 19.53
C THR A 190 -7.46 -16.34 20.26
N THR A 191 -7.05 -16.24 21.52
CA THR A 191 -6.83 -17.39 22.40
C THR A 191 -8.12 -17.89 23.04
N TYR A 192 -9.18 -17.09 22.95
CA TYR A 192 -10.47 -17.40 23.52
C TYR A 192 -11.43 -17.83 22.41
N TYR A 193 -11.79 -19.11 22.42
CA TYR A 193 -12.77 -19.67 21.50
C TYR A 193 -14.16 -19.54 22.10
N ASP A 194 -15.03 -18.86 21.36
CA ASP A 194 -16.40 -18.58 21.74
C ASP A 194 -17.34 -19.38 20.86
N GLN A 195 -17.82 -20.51 21.37
CA GLN A 195 -18.66 -21.42 20.57
C GLN A 195 -19.96 -20.77 20.11
N ASP A 196 -20.48 -19.84 20.90
CA ASP A 196 -21.76 -19.18 20.66
C ASP A 196 -21.65 -17.95 19.75
N GLN A 197 -20.47 -17.30 19.69
CA GLN A 197 -20.24 -16.01 19.00
C GLN A 197 -19.04 -16.04 18.05
N GLN A 198 -18.99 -17.04 17.17
CA GLN A 198 -17.90 -17.20 16.20
C GLN A 198 -17.79 -16.02 15.21
N ALA A 199 -18.91 -15.36 14.88
CA ALA A 199 -18.92 -14.21 13.97
C ALA A 199 -18.42 -12.91 14.61
N THR A 200 -18.52 -12.78 15.93
CA THR A 200 -18.03 -11.62 16.69
C THR A 200 -17.28 -12.07 17.95
N PRO A 201 -16.14 -12.76 17.78
CA PRO A 201 -15.42 -13.34 18.91
C PRO A 201 -14.97 -12.27 19.90
N MET A 202 -14.88 -12.64 21.17
CA MET A 202 -14.31 -11.77 22.19
C MET A 202 -12.78 -11.86 22.15
N VAL A 203 -12.11 -10.73 22.24
CA VAL A 203 -10.66 -10.70 22.50
C VAL A 203 -10.39 -10.61 23.99
N THR A 204 -9.28 -11.21 24.44
CA THR A 204 -8.87 -11.27 25.85
C THR A 204 -7.68 -10.37 26.16
N ALA A 205 -7.35 -9.44 25.26
CA ALA A 205 -6.35 -8.41 25.46
C ALA A 205 -6.74 -7.11 24.74
N THR A 206 -6.11 -6.00 25.13
CA THR A 206 -6.26 -4.68 24.45
C THR A 206 -5.51 -4.57 23.10
N SER A 207 -4.95 -5.69 22.64
CA SER A 207 -4.36 -5.87 21.32
C SER A 207 -4.74 -7.23 20.77
N VAL A 208 -4.89 -7.32 19.45
CA VAL A 208 -5.20 -8.59 18.78
C VAL A 208 -4.34 -8.72 17.53
N GLN A 209 -4.02 -9.95 17.17
CA GLN A 209 -3.32 -10.24 15.94
C GLN A 209 -4.31 -10.68 14.86
N VAL A 210 -4.09 -10.21 13.64
CA VAL A 210 -4.80 -10.64 12.44
C VAL A 210 -3.75 -11.16 11.49
N THR A 211 -3.93 -12.36 10.97
CA THR A 211 -3.13 -12.83 9.84
C THR A 211 -3.83 -12.39 8.57
N LEU A 212 -3.10 -11.71 7.68
CA LEU A 212 -3.52 -11.30 6.35
C LEU A 212 -2.73 -12.09 5.32
N GLN A 213 -3.39 -12.44 4.23
CA GLN A 213 -2.79 -13.06 3.06
C GLN A 213 -3.49 -12.53 1.81
N SER A 214 -2.80 -12.58 0.69
CA SER A 214 -3.35 -12.25 -0.62
C SER A 214 -2.92 -13.31 -1.62
N ASP A 215 -3.65 -13.40 -2.72
CA ASP A 215 -3.22 -14.09 -3.95
C ASP A 215 -2.18 -13.27 -4.74
N GLU A 216 -1.84 -12.09 -4.24
CA GLU A 216 -0.83 -11.19 -4.77
C GLU A 216 0.44 -11.17 -3.89
N GLY A 217 1.59 -10.94 -4.52
CA GLY A 217 2.88 -10.86 -3.83
C GLY A 217 3.53 -12.20 -3.47
N ASP A 218 4.79 -12.13 -3.06
CA ASP A 218 5.61 -13.29 -2.67
C ASP A 218 6.60 -12.92 -1.54
N ASP A 219 7.51 -13.85 -1.21
CA ASP A 219 8.51 -13.65 -0.15
C ASP A 219 9.49 -12.50 -0.46
N GLN A 220 9.74 -12.19 -1.74
CA GLN A 220 10.62 -11.09 -2.15
C GLN A 220 9.85 -9.76 -2.22
N GLN A 221 8.57 -9.80 -2.56
CA GLN A 221 7.70 -8.65 -2.76
C GLN A 221 6.33 -8.89 -2.13
N PRO A 222 6.19 -8.69 -0.81
CA PRO A 222 4.95 -8.98 -0.10
C PRO A 222 3.81 -8.04 -0.52
N ALA A 223 2.57 -8.54 -0.44
CA ALA A 223 1.37 -7.78 -0.73
C ALA A 223 1.27 -6.48 0.09
N ARG A 224 0.76 -5.44 -0.56
CA ARG A 224 0.41 -4.17 0.10
C ARG A 224 -1.06 -4.18 0.48
N TYR A 225 -1.41 -3.48 1.56
CA TYR A 225 -2.79 -3.47 2.06
C TYR A 225 -3.27 -2.07 2.43
N ARG A 226 -4.57 -1.84 2.22
CA ARG A 226 -5.34 -0.71 2.77
C ARG A 226 -6.17 -1.20 3.94
N CYS A 227 -5.69 -1.00 5.16
CA CYS A 227 -6.40 -1.45 6.36
C CYS A 227 -7.12 -0.32 7.10
N ARG A 228 -8.27 -0.65 7.68
CA ARG A 228 -9.06 0.24 8.53
C ARG A 228 -9.56 -0.47 9.78
N LEU A 229 -9.57 0.23 10.91
CA LEU A 229 -10.24 -0.16 12.14
C LEU A 229 -11.31 0.88 12.47
N ASP A 230 -12.57 0.46 12.52
CA ASP A 230 -13.73 1.33 12.71
C ASP A 230 -13.75 2.52 11.73
N GLY A 231 -13.39 2.25 10.46
CA GLY A 231 -13.32 3.23 9.38
C GLY A 231 -12.04 4.08 9.33
N ARG A 232 -11.18 4.03 10.36
CA ARG A 232 -9.93 4.79 10.45
C ARG A 232 -8.77 3.98 9.89
N ALA A 233 -7.92 4.60 9.07
CA ALA A 233 -6.72 3.94 8.55
C ALA A 233 -5.81 3.46 9.68
N VAL A 234 -5.31 2.23 9.56
CA VAL A 234 -4.35 1.63 10.50
C VAL A 234 -3.26 0.92 9.71
N ALA A 235 -2.06 0.85 10.28
CA ALA A 235 -0.97 0.09 9.68
C ALA A 235 -1.27 -1.41 9.76
N CYS A 236 -0.95 -2.12 8.69
CA CYS A 236 -1.00 -3.57 8.56
C CYS A 236 0.05 -4.00 7.54
N ALA A 237 0.38 -5.29 7.54
CA ALA A 237 1.33 -5.89 6.63
C ALA A 237 0.84 -7.29 6.26
N ASP A 238 1.42 -7.84 5.21
CA ASP A 238 1.25 -9.25 4.88
C ASP A 238 1.66 -10.16 6.03
N GLY A 239 0.98 -11.29 6.18
CA GLY A 239 1.13 -12.17 7.31
C GLY A 239 0.60 -11.55 8.60
N LEU A 240 1.42 -11.53 9.65
CA LEU A 240 0.95 -11.23 11.01
C LEU A 240 0.92 -9.73 11.32
N ALA A 241 -0.26 -9.12 11.27
CA ALA A 241 -0.51 -7.75 11.71
C ALA A 241 -0.98 -7.70 13.18
N THR A 242 -0.47 -6.73 13.97
CA THR A 242 -0.92 -6.52 15.35
C THR A 242 -1.71 -5.22 15.48
N LEU A 243 -2.99 -5.33 15.80
CA LEU A 243 -3.85 -4.19 16.14
C LEU A 243 -3.68 -3.84 17.61
N ARG A 244 -3.42 -2.57 17.91
CA ARG A 244 -3.17 -2.05 19.27
C ARG A 244 -4.11 -0.89 19.58
N GLY A 245 -4.22 -0.56 20.86
CA GLY A 245 -5.03 0.58 21.30
C GLY A 245 -6.53 0.37 21.06
N LEU A 246 -6.97 -0.89 21.13
CA LEU A 246 -8.35 -1.28 20.88
C LEU A 246 -9.28 -0.67 21.92
N LYS A 247 -10.41 -0.11 21.47
CA LYS A 247 -11.41 0.51 22.35
C LYS A 247 -12.44 -0.54 22.80
N PRO A 248 -12.97 -0.44 24.03
CA PRO A 248 -14.05 -1.32 24.47
C PRO A 248 -15.28 -1.22 23.57
N GLY A 249 -15.94 -2.36 23.33
CA GLY A 249 -17.12 -2.45 22.48
C GLY A 249 -16.90 -3.25 21.20
N PRO A 250 -17.87 -3.23 20.27
CA PRO A 250 -17.71 -3.82 18.96
C PRO A 250 -16.63 -3.07 18.18
N GLN A 251 -15.81 -3.81 17.45
CA GLN A 251 -14.77 -3.33 16.56
C GLN A 251 -14.96 -3.98 15.19
N ARG A 252 -14.70 -3.22 14.13
CA ARG A 252 -14.74 -3.69 12.74
C ARG A 252 -13.44 -3.38 12.05
N PHE A 253 -12.67 -4.42 11.76
CA PHE A 253 -11.45 -4.34 10.97
C PHE A 253 -11.72 -4.71 9.51
N THR A 254 -11.10 -3.99 8.59
CA THR A 254 -11.10 -4.32 7.16
C THR A 254 -9.71 -4.24 6.56
N ALA A 255 -9.38 -5.13 5.64
CA ALA A 255 -8.15 -5.09 4.85
C ALA A 255 -8.45 -5.36 3.37
N ALA A 256 -7.89 -4.55 2.48
CA ALA A 256 -7.95 -4.75 1.04
C ALA A 256 -6.51 -4.78 0.49
N ALA A 257 -6.13 -5.85 -0.18
CA ALA A 257 -4.86 -5.98 -0.88
C ALA A 257 -4.79 -4.97 -2.03
N VAL A 258 -3.56 -4.59 -2.37
CA VAL A 258 -3.23 -3.70 -3.48
C VAL A 258 -2.06 -4.30 -4.23
N ASP A 259 -2.23 -4.56 -5.51
CA ASP A 259 -1.20 -5.13 -6.37
C ASP A 259 -0.16 -4.07 -6.84
N PRO A 260 0.90 -4.47 -7.55
CA PRO A 260 1.89 -3.55 -8.10
C PRO A 260 1.35 -2.55 -9.12
N ALA A 261 0.37 -2.94 -9.94
CA ALA A 261 -0.35 -2.05 -10.86
C ALA A 261 -1.27 -1.05 -10.12
N GLY A 262 -1.53 -1.32 -8.85
CA GLY A 262 -2.36 -0.58 -7.92
C GLY A 262 -3.85 -0.91 -8.02
N ASN A 263 -4.25 -2.04 -8.60
CA ASN A 263 -5.62 -2.53 -8.43
C ASN A 263 -5.84 -2.87 -6.96
N VAL A 264 -7.07 -2.69 -6.51
CA VAL A 264 -7.45 -2.85 -5.10
C VAL A 264 -8.50 -3.91 -5.01
N ASP A 265 -8.37 -4.80 -4.03
CA ASP A 265 -9.36 -5.83 -3.77
C ASP A 265 -10.77 -5.22 -3.60
N PRO A 266 -11.73 -5.56 -4.49
CA PRO A 266 -13.11 -5.07 -4.41
C PRO A 266 -13.91 -5.72 -3.28
N THR A 267 -13.43 -6.83 -2.74
CA THR A 267 -14.05 -7.67 -1.71
C THR A 267 -13.18 -7.74 -0.45
N PRO A 268 -12.95 -6.62 0.24
CA PRO A 268 -12.02 -6.57 1.38
C PRO A 268 -12.36 -7.60 2.44
N TYR A 269 -11.34 -8.21 3.03
CA TYR A 269 -11.48 -9.01 4.25
C TYR A 269 -12.10 -8.16 5.36
N VAL A 270 -13.17 -8.67 5.99
CA VAL A 270 -13.88 -8.01 7.09
C VAL A 270 -13.87 -8.90 8.32
N GLN A 271 -13.40 -8.36 9.44
CA GLN A 271 -13.46 -9.03 10.73
C GLN A 271 -14.14 -8.13 11.76
N SER A 272 -15.25 -8.62 12.31
CA SER A 272 -15.89 -8.02 13.48
C SER A 272 -15.46 -8.78 14.73
N PHE A 273 -15.19 -8.07 15.82
CA PHE A 273 -14.86 -8.65 17.12
C PHE A 273 -15.26 -7.71 18.25
N PHE A 274 -15.27 -8.19 19.49
CA PHE A 274 -15.63 -7.37 20.64
C PHE A 274 -14.48 -7.29 21.63
N VAL A 275 -14.24 -6.08 22.14
CA VAL A 275 -13.22 -5.77 23.11
C VAL A 275 -13.87 -5.51 24.46
N PRO A 276 -13.58 -6.32 25.51
CA PRO A 276 -14.04 -6.06 26.86
C PRO A 276 -13.65 -4.67 27.37
N ARG A 277 -14.43 -4.17 28.33
CA ARG A 277 -14.08 -2.97 29.09
C ARG A 277 -13.14 -3.35 30.24
N ASN A 278 -11.95 -2.76 30.27
CA ASN A 278 -11.08 -2.86 31.46
C ASN A 278 -11.74 -2.19 32.67
N LEU A 279 -11.77 -2.86 33.83
CA LEU A 279 -12.23 -2.26 35.08
C LEU A 279 -11.10 -1.49 35.72
N THR A 280 -11.34 -0.20 35.95
CA THR A 280 -10.34 0.72 36.48
C THR A 280 -10.79 1.31 37.82
N ALA A 281 -9.87 1.99 38.51
CA ALA A 281 -10.22 2.75 39.72
C ALA A 281 -11.27 3.86 39.45
N GLY A 282 -11.44 4.28 38.19
CA GLY A 282 -12.49 5.22 37.78
C GLY A 282 -13.89 4.61 37.79
N ASP A 283 -14.00 3.30 37.64
CA ASP A 283 -15.27 2.56 37.71
C ASP A 283 -15.65 2.22 39.16
N VAL A 284 -14.77 2.45 40.15
CA VAL A 284 -15.06 2.18 41.55
C VAL A 284 -16.00 3.25 42.11
N VAL A 285 -17.11 2.82 42.73
CA VAL A 285 -18.08 3.73 43.36
C VAL A 285 -17.38 4.52 44.46
N ARG A 286 -17.71 5.81 44.59
CA ARG A 286 -17.04 6.75 45.51
C ARG A 286 -16.88 6.19 46.93
N SER A 287 -17.92 5.57 47.48
CA SER A 287 -17.93 4.98 48.82
C SER A 287 -16.99 3.79 48.99
N SER A 288 -16.56 3.15 47.90
CA SER A 288 -15.69 1.96 47.90
C SER A 288 -14.29 2.24 47.37
N LYS A 289 -13.93 3.51 47.09
CA LYS A 289 -12.63 3.85 46.48
C LYS A 289 -11.43 3.39 47.31
N ALA A 290 -11.52 3.48 48.64
CA ALA A 290 -10.47 3.03 49.54
C ALA A 290 -10.37 1.50 49.64
N ASP A 291 -11.42 0.78 49.24
CA ASP A 291 -11.50 -0.68 49.36
C ASP A 291 -10.92 -1.43 48.17
N TRP A 292 -10.77 -0.75 47.03
CA TRP A 292 -10.25 -1.34 45.80
C TRP A 292 -8.84 -0.87 45.53
N ARG A 293 -7.94 -1.84 45.31
CA ARG A 293 -6.57 -1.60 44.90
C ARG A 293 -6.37 -2.06 43.46
N ARG A 294 -5.78 -1.21 42.63
CA ARG A 294 -5.28 -1.58 41.30
C ARG A 294 -3.96 -2.35 41.45
N VAL A 295 -3.85 -3.48 40.77
CA VAL A 295 -2.64 -4.31 40.76
C VAL A 295 -2.20 -4.52 39.31
N ARG A 296 -0.93 -4.27 39.02
CA ARG A 296 -0.35 -4.53 37.69
C ARG A 296 -0.02 -6.01 37.54
N LEU A 297 -0.40 -6.60 36.41
CA LEU A 297 -0.08 -7.97 36.03
C LEU A 297 -0.16 -8.08 34.50
N SER A 298 0.93 -8.45 33.85
CA SER A 298 1.01 -8.50 32.38
C SER A 298 0.04 -9.47 31.72
N SER A 299 -0.39 -10.51 32.43
CA SER A 299 -1.37 -11.49 31.96
C SER A 299 -2.83 -11.07 32.16
N ALA A 300 -3.08 -9.92 32.80
CA ALA A 300 -4.42 -9.34 32.88
C ALA A 300 -4.79 -8.64 31.56
N PHE A 301 -6.08 -8.52 31.27
CA PHE A 301 -6.64 -8.04 29.99
C PHE A 301 -5.99 -6.75 29.48
N ALA A 302 -5.80 -5.78 30.37
CA ALA A 302 -5.16 -4.50 30.07
C ALA A 302 -3.85 -4.28 30.88
N GLY A 303 -3.23 -5.36 31.35
CA GLY A 303 -2.00 -5.30 32.15
C GLY A 303 -2.24 -4.94 33.64
N ASP A 304 -3.48 -4.89 34.08
CA ASP A 304 -3.88 -4.69 35.46
C ASP A 304 -5.25 -5.30 35.80
N TYR A 305 -5.56 -5.36 37.09
CA TYR A 305 -6.89 -5.72 37.59
C TYR A 305 -7.19 -4.97 38.89
N LEU A 306 -8.45 -4.97 39.31
CA LEU A 306 -8.89 -4.46 40.61
C LEU A 306 -8.96 -5.59 41.63
N GLN A 307 -8.47 -5.32 42.84
CA GLN A 307 -8.43 -6.27 43.95
C GLN A 307 -9.06 -5.68 45.21
N SER A 308 -9.86 -6.47 45.92
CA SER A 308 -10.43 -6.09 47.22
C SER A 308 -10.68 -7.32 48.10
N SER A 309 -10.80 -7.12 49.41
CA SER A 309 -11.32 -8.11 50.37
C SER A 309 -12.47 -7.55 51.23
N THR A 310 -12.84 -6.29 51.02
CA THR A 310 -13.90 -5.61 51.76
C THR A 310 -15.26 -6.04 51.21
N TYR A 311 -16.07 -6.66 52.06
CA TYR A 311 -17.42 -7.06 51.71
C TYR A 311 -18.27 -5.84 51.30
N GLY A 312 -18.99 -5.94 50.18
CA GLY A 312 -19.85 -4.86 49.68
C GLY A 312 -19.13 -3.79 48.86
N ALA A 313 -17.79 -3.80 48.80
CA ALA A 313 -17.06 -2.89 47.93
C ALA A 313 -17.50 -3.08 46.46
N THR A 314 -17.82 -1.99 45.78
CA THR A 314 -18.53 -2.04 44.48
C THR A 314 -17.83 -1.21 43.41
N ALA A 315 -17.66 -1.80 42.23
CA ALA A 315 -17.38 -1.11 40.98
C ALA A 315 -18.66 -1.05 40.12
N ALA A 316 -18.90 0.05 39.44
CA ALA A 316 -20.07 0.24 38.60
C ALA A 316 -19.80 1.14 37.40
N PHE A 317 -20.38 0.80 36.25
CA PHE A 317 -20.31 1.60 35.03
C PHE A 317 -21.61 1.45 34.23
N PRO A 318 -22.00 2.46 33.43
CA PRO A 318 -23.23 2.40 32.65
C PRO A 318 -23.10 1.45 31.46
N VAL A 319 -24.18 0.71 31.18
CA VAL A 319 -24.33 -0.14 29.99
C VAL A 319 -25.69 0.09 29.34
N ARG A 320 -25.79 -0.16 28.03
CA ARG A 320 -27.02 0.03 27.25
C ARG A 320 -27.24 -1.15 26.33
N ASN A 321 -28.48 -1.62 26.22
CA ASN A 321 -28.92 -2.65 25.29
C ASN A 321 -28.07 -3.93 25.35
N VAL A 322 -27.76 -4.39 26.57
CA VAL A 322 -26.93 -5.57 26.80
C VAL A 322 -27.80 -6.81 27.00
N ARG A 323 -27.53 -7.86 26.24
CA ARG A 323 -28.07 -9.21 26.47
C ARG A 323 -27.09 -10.05 27.25
N GLU A 324 -25.83 -9.98 26.85
CA GLU A 324 -24.78 -10.90 27.22
C GLU A 324 -23.78 -10.23 28.17
N ILE A 325 -23.36 -10.95 29.21
CA ILE A 325 -22.33 -10.47 30.12
C ILE A 325 -21.33 -11.59 30.39
N ARG A 326 -20.06 -11.26 30.20
CA ARG A 326 -18.94 -12.08 30.66
C ARG A 326 -18.03 -11.28 31.57
N LEU A 327 -17.71 -11.85 32.72
CA LEU A 327 -16.72 -11.31 33.64
C LEU A 327 -15.38 -11.97 33.38
N LEU A 328 -14.36 -11.17 33.12
CA LEU A 328 -12.98 -11.61 33.05
C LEU A 328 -12.37 -11.39 34.45
N ALA A 329 -11.89 -12.47 35.05
CA ALA A 329 -11.26 -12.47 36.37
C ALA A 329 -10.39 -13.71 36.53
N PRO A 330 -9.34 -13.69 37.37
CA PRO A 330 -8.60 -14.90 37.69
C PRO A 330 -9.47 -15.89 38.47
N ALA A 331 -9.19 -17.18 38.30
CA ALA A 331 -9.72 -18.26 39.13
C ALA A 331 -8.61 -18.82 40.03
N GLY A 332 -8.92 -19.18 41.28
CA GLY A 332 -7.92 -19.80 42.15
C GLY A 332 -8.37 -20.07 43.58
N PRO A 333 -7.65 -20.90 44.34
CA PRO A 333 -8.18 -21.53 45.56
C PRO A 333 -8.39 -20.57 46.73
N ARG A 334 -7.69 -19.43 46.72
CA ARG A 334 -7.77 -18.39 47.75
C ARG A 334 -8.74 -17.25 47.42
N LEU A 335 -9.40 -17.32 46.25
CA LEU A 335 -10.30 -16.27 45.81
C LEU A 335 -11.71 -16.43 46.39
N GLY A 336 -12.40 -15.30 46.48
CA GLY A 336 -13.74 -15.17 47.04
C GLY A 336 -14.85 -15.22 46.00
N ARG A 337 -15.96 -14.55 46.32
CA ARG A 337 -17.13 -14.44 45.44
C ARG A 337 -17.40 -12.99 45.12
N VAL A 338 -17.83 -12.74 43.89
CA VAL A 338 -18.39 -11.44 43.49
C VAL A 338 -19.84 -11.62 43.08
N GLN A 339 -20.59 -10.53 43.09
CA GLN A 339 -21.96 -10.49 42.60
C GLN A 339 -22.08 -9.43 41.53
N VAL A 340 -22.76 -9.77 40.43
CA VAL A 340 -22.94 -8.91 39.28
C VAL A 340 -24.43 -8.70 39.02
N ARG A 341 -24.84 -7.46 38.71
CA ARG A 341 -26.20 -7.15 38.24
C ARG A 341 -26.20 -5.95 37.30
N ILE A 342 -27.28 -5.77 36.56
CA ILE A 342 -27.58 -4.53 35.82
C ILE A 342 -28.82 -3.87 36.43
N GLY A 343 -28.70 -2.60 36.83
CA GLY A 343 -29.80 -1.83 37.40
C GLY A 343 -30.39 -2.50 38.64
N HIS A 344 -31.70 -2.72 38.64
CA HIS A 344 -32.45 -3.34 39.73
C HIS A 344 -32.60 -4.87 39.59
N ALA A 345 -31.86 -5.49 38.68
CA ALA A 345 -31.86 -6.94 38.52
C ALA A 345 -31.45 -7.68 39.80
N ALA A 346 -31.88 -8.94 39.89
CA ALA A 346 -31.33 -9.88 40.85
C ALA A 346 -29.81 -10.03 40.68
N TRP A 347 -29.11 -10.28 41.78
CA TRP A 347 -27.66 -10.47 41.79
C TRP A 347 -27.29 -11.88 41.30
N THR A 348 -26.45 -11.96 40.27
CA THR A 348 -25.80 -13.21 39.88
C THR A 348 -24.51 -13.36 40.67
N THR A 349 -24.35 -14.47 41.40
CA THR A 349 -23.14 -14.73 42.19
C THR A 349 -22.12 -15.51 41.35
N VAL A 350 -20.89 -15.03 41.33
CA VAL A 350 -19.75 -15.64 40.63
C VAL A 350 -18.76 -16.14 41.67
N ASN A 351 -18.45 -17.43 41.61
CA ASN A 351 -17.43 -18.02 42.46
C ASN A 351 -16.06 -18.00 41.75
N LEU A 352 -15.13 -17.20 42.28
CA LEU A 352 -13.77 -17.13 41.75
C LEU A 352 -12.87 -18.23 42.35
N ALA A 353 -13.35 -18.93 43.39
CA ALA A 353 -12.64 -20.04 43.99
C ALA A 353 -12.61 -21.24 43.04
N SER A 354 -11.41 -21.69 42.68
CA SER A 354 -11.19 -22.89 41.87
C SER A 354 -9.95 -23.64 42.38
N ALA A 355 -9.97 -24.98 42.32
CA ALA A 355 -8.78 -25.78 42.59
C ALA A 355 -7.67 -25.53 41.56
N LYS A 356 -8.07 -25.28 40.30
CA LYS A 356 -7.16 -24.94 39.21
C LYS A 356 -7.00 -23.42 39.15
N ALA A 357 -5.76 -22.95 39.30
CA ALA A 357 -5.45 -21.53 39.20
C ALA A 357 -5.35 -21.12 37.72
N GLU A 358 -6.08 -20.07 37.35
CA GLU A 358 -6.08 -19.49 36.01
C GLU A 358 -5.88 -17.98 36.14
N ALA A 359 -4.90 -17.43 35.43
CA ALA A 359 -4.60 -16.00 35.49
C ALA A 359 -5.74 -15.14 34.91
N LEU A 360 -6.45 -15.68 33.91
CA LEU A 360 -7.60 -15.08 33.28
C LEU A 360 -8.62 -16.19 33.00
N HIS A 361 -9.80 -16.09 33.61
CA HIS A 361 -10.94 -16.97 33.38
C HIS A 361 -12.14 -16.13 32.94
N VAL A 362 -12.95 -16.67 32.03
CA VAL A 362 -14.12 -15.99 31.48
C VAL A 362 -15.38 -16.62 32.08
N TYR A 363 -16.02 -15.89 32.99
CA TYR A 363 -17.27 -16.30 33.62
C TYR A 363 -18.46 -15.79 32.82
N GLN A 364 -19.25 -16.68 32.24
CA GLN A 364 -20.50 -16.35 31.55
C GLN A 364 -21.61 -16.12 32.58
N LEU A 365 -22.18 -14.92 32.58
CA LEU A 365 -23.22 -14.49 33.54
C LEU A 365 -24.58 -14.39 32.89
N ARG A 366 -24.58 -14.01 31.61
CA ARG A 366 -25.76 -13.91 30.75
C ARG A 366 -25.33 -14.24 29.32
N ASP A 367 -26.25 -14.82 28.57
CA ASP A 367 -26.06 -15.22 27.18
C ASP A 367 -26.75 -14.27 26.19
N GLN A 368 -26.59 -14.55 24.90
CA GLN A 368 -27.20 -13.79 23.80
C GLN A 368 -28.74 -13.92 23.73
N PHE A 369 -29.32 -14.95 24.35
CA PHE A 369 -30.76 -15.19 24.35
C PHE A 369 -31.49 -14.41 25.46
N SER A 370 -30.73 -13.87 26.41
CA SER A 370 -31.24 -13.07 27.51
C SER A 370 -31.93 -11.77 27.01
N PRO A 371 -32.98 -11.27 27.70
CA PRO A 371 -33.64 -10.02 27.33
C PRO A 371 -32.72 -8.80 27.45
N LEU A 372 -32.82 -7.84 26.52
CA LEU A 372 -32.04 -6.59 26.57
C LEU A 372 -32.21 -5.86 27.90
N ARG A 373 -31.09 -5.38 28.47
CA ARG A 373 -31.10 -4.52 29.65
C ARG A 373 -30.15 -3.34 29.50
N SER A 374 -30.54 -2.25 30.13
CA SER A 374 -29.77 -1.01 30.24
C SER A 374 -29.73 -0.60 31.70
N GLY A 375 -28.68 0.10 32.12
CA GLY A 375 -28.54 0.60 33.49
C GLY A 375 -27.09 0.59 33.96
N LEU A 376 -26.88 0.75 35.27
CA LEU A 376 -25.57 0.56 35.88
C LEU A 376 -25.28 -0.93 36.05
N LEU A 377 -24.23 -1.43 35.40
CA LEU A 377 -23.66 -2.74 35.70
C LEU A 377 -22.83 -2.58 36.97
N GLN A 378 -23.14 -3.36 37.99
CA GLN A 378 -22.45 -3.33 39.28
C GLN A 378 -21.75 -4.67 39.53
N VAL A 379 -20.49 -4.61 39.95
CA VAL A 379 -19.71 -5.74 40.43
C VAL A 379 -19.36 -5.49 41.89
N ARG A 380 -19.88 -6.30 42.81
CA ARG A 380 -19.67 -6.15 44.25
C ARG A 380 -18.98 -7.35 44.87
N VAL A 381 -18.15 -7.12 45.88
CA VAL A 381 -17.56 -8.19 46.69
C VAL A 381 -18.64 -8.85 47.55
N ALA A 382 -18.78 -10.17 47.43
CA ALA A 382 -19.81 -10.96 48.13
C ALA A 382 -19.24 -11.91 49.20
N SER A 383 -17.92 -11.99 49.34
CA SER A 383 -17.23 -12.76 50.40
C SER A 383 -16.65 -11.84 51.47
N ARG A 384 -16.68 -12.29 52.73
CA ARG A 384 -15.98 -11.62 53.84
C ARG A 384 -14.60 -12.22 54.02
N GLY A 385 -13.56 -11.39 54.14
CA GLY A 385 -12.19 -11.82 54.45
C GLY A 385 -11.48 -12.64 53.37
N LYS A 386 -12.11 -12.86 52.20
CA LYS A 386 -11.49 -13.50 51.04
C LYS A 386 -11.18 -12.48 49.97
N LEU A 387 -10.04 -12.67 49.32
CA LEU A 387 -9.59 -11.81 48.24
C LEU A 387 -10.45 -12.00 47.00
N VAL A 388 -10.88 -10.93 46.36
CA VAL A 388 -11.47 -10.97 45.03
C VAL A 388 -10.65 -10.12 44.08
N ARG A 389 -10.62 -10.55 42.83
CA ARG A 389 -9.90 -9.89 41.74
C ARG A 389 -10.84 -9.84 40.54
N VAL A 390 -11.00 -8.67 39.94
CA VAL A 390 -11.84 -8.45 38.77
C VAL A 390 -11.04 -7.65 37.76
N ASP A 391 -11.05 -8.09 36.51
CA ASP A 391 -10.18 -7.58 35.47
C ASP A 391 -10.99 -6.75 34.47
N ALA A 392 -11.78 -7.41 33.64
CA ALA A 392 -12.58 -6.75 32.60
C ALA A 392 -14.00 -7.30 32.52
N VAL A 393 -14.87 -6.57 31.84
CA VAL A 393 -16.25 -7.02 31.58
C VAL A 393 -16.57 -6.86 30.10
N SER A 394 -17.02 -7.95 29.48
CA SER A 394 -17.70 -7.90 28.19
C SER A 394 -19.18 -7.76 28.44
N ALA A 395 -19.79 -6.71 27.89
CA ALA A 395 -21.22 -6.43 28.01
C ALA A 395 -21.73 -6.08 26.61
N ARG A 396 -22.41 -7.03 25.97
CA ARG A 396 -22.83 -6.96 24.57
C ARG A 396 -24.33 -6.89 24.41
#